data_AF-A0AAI8SZK8-F1
#
_entry.id   AF-A0AAI8SZK8-F1
#
_cell.length_a   1.000
_cell.length_b   1.000
_cell.length_c   1.000
_cell.angle_alpha   90.00
_cell.angle_beta   90.00
_cell.angle_gamma   90.00
#
_symmetry.space_group_name_H-M   'P 1'
#
loop_
_entity.id
_entity.type
_entity.pdbx_description
1 polymer ?
#
loop_
_entity_poly.entity_id
_entity_poly.type
_entity_poly.pdbx_seq_one_letter_code
_entity_poly.pdbx_strand_id
1 'polypeptide(L)' 'MSCADIRAMIQSRRAVVLTTGPNTYDRYVRQFGNECDWPEVPMSAYIPARDGHCPVYRCEEPVDNFPN' A
#
# COMPACT_ATOMS: atom_id res chain seq x y z
N MET A 1 -14.15 -0.72 6.65
CA MET A 1 -13.31 -1.93 6.62
C MET A 1 -12.37 -1.87 7.81
N SER A 2 -12.10 -2.98 8.51
CA SER A 2 -11.09 -2.98 9.59
C SER A 2 -9.68 -3.14 9.00
N CYS A 3 -8.65 -2.73 9.74
CA CYS A 3 -7.27 -2.91 9.31
C CYS A 3 -6.91 -4.39 9.12
N ALA A 4 -7.45 -5.27 9.98
CA ALA A 4 -7.26 -6.71 9.86
C ALA A 4 -7.81 -7.25 8.54
N ASP A 5 -9.01 -6.84 8.14
CA ASP A 5 -9.63 -7.25 6.87
C ASP A 5 -8.80 -6.76 5.68
N ILE A 6 -8.35 -5.50 5.71
CA ILE A 6 -7.52 -4.91 4.65
C ILE A 6 -6.23 -5.71 4.49
N ARG A 7 -5.53 -5.97 5.60
CA ARG A 7 -4.28 -6.74 5.58
C ARG A 7 -4.52 -8.16 5.08
N ALA A 8 -5.59 -8.82 5.50
CA ALA A 8 -5.95 -10.15 5.02
C ALA A 8 -6.19 -10.16 3.50
N MET A 9 -6.89 -9.14 2.97
CA MET A 9 -7.11 -8.98 1.53
C MET A 9 -5.80 -8.78 0.76
N ILE A 10 -4.93 -7.89 1.23
CA ILE A 10 -3.61 -7.65 0.61
C ILE A 10 -2.77 -8.93 0.63
N GLN A 11 -2.75 -9.67 1.75
CA GLN A 11 -2.00 -10.91 1.86
C GLN A 11 -2.53 -12.00 0.93
N SER A 12 -3.86 -12.13 0.80
CA SER A 12 -4.50 -13.13 -0.06
C SER A 12 -4.35 -12.82 -1.54
N ARG A 13 -4.56 -11.57 -1.95
CA ARG A 13 -4.60 -11.15 -3.36
C ARG A 13 -3.27 -10.60 -3.87
N ARG A 14 -2.30 -10.41 -2.98
CA ARG A 14 -0.98 -9.82 -3.22
C ARG A 14 -1.00 -8.32 -3.56
N ALA A 15 -1.97 -7.88 -4.35
CA ALA A 15 -2.25 -6.48 -4.66
C ALA A 15 -3.77 -6.23 -4.65
N VAL A 16 -4.20 -5.09 -4.10
CA VAL A 16 -5.61 -4.66 -4.09
C VAL A 16 -5.71 -3.16 -4.33
N VAL A 17 -6.73 -2.74 -5.07
CA VAL A 17 -7.06 -1.32 -5.23
C VAL A 17 -8.10 -0.95 -4.18
N LEU A 18 -7.80 0.05 -3.37
CA LEU A 18 -8.73 0.58 -2.36
C LEU A 18 -8.94 2.08 -2.63
N THR A 19 -10.17 2.54 -2.40
CA THR A 19 -10.48 3.96 -2.41
C THR A 19 -10.00 4.59 -1.11
N THR A 20 -9.21 5.66 -1.22
CA THR A 20 -8.64 6.40 -0.09
C THR A 20 -9.27 7.77 0.10
N GLY A 21 -10.19 8.13 -0.79
CA GLY A 21 -10.91 9.39 -0.80
C GLY A 21 -11.97 9.40 -1.90
N PRO A 22 -12.75 10.49 -2.03
CA PRO A 22 -13.90 10.56 -2.92
C PRO A 22 -13.58 10.26 -4.39
N ASN A 23 -12.35 10.55 -4.82
CA ASN A 23 -11.88 10.36 -6.20
C ASN A 23 -10.47 9.76 -6.28
N THR A 24 -9.91 9.27 -5.17
CA THR A 24 -8.55 8.71 -5.15
C THR A 24 -8.61 7.21 -4.90
N TYR A 25 -7.84 6.50 -5.71
CA TYR A 25 -7.64 5.07 -5.63
C TYR A 25 -6.16 4.82 -5.59
N ASP A 26 -5.73 4.03 -4.62
CA ASP A 26 -4.34 3.62 -4.48
C ASP A 26 -4.29 2.10 -4.52
N ARG A 27 -3.20 1.58 -5.08
CA ARG A 27 -2.90 0.15 -5.13
C ARG A 27 -2.04 -0.21 -3.94
N TYR A 28 -2.53 -1.11 -3.09
CA TYR A 28 -1.82 -1.61 -1.93
C TYR A 28 -1.28 -3.01 -2.19
N VAL A 29 -0.03 -3.24 -1.81
CA VAL A 29 0.73 -4.46 -2.07
C VAL A 29 1.24 -5.07 -0.77
N ARG A 30 1.74 -6.30 -0.84
CA ARG A 30 2.46 -6.93 0.27
C ARG A 30 3.84 -6.27 0.42
N GLN A 31 4.37 -6.27 1.64
CA GLN A 31 5.71 -5.78 1.94
C GLN A 31 6.81 -6.52 1.15
N PHE A 32 6.65 -7.83 1.00
CA PHE A 32 7.62 -8.70 0.35
C PHE A 32 6.96 -9.37 -0.86
N GLY A 33 7.33 -8.94 -2.05
CA GLY A 33 6.84 -9.48 -3.31
C GLY A 33 7.28 -8.62 -4.50
N ASN A 34 6.83 -9.01 -5.70
CA ASN A 34 7.17 -8.37 -6.98
C ASN A 34 5.94 -7.68 -7.58
N GLU A 35 5.06 -7.14 -6.74
CA GLU A 35 3.85 -6.44 -7.19
C GLU A 35 4.09 -4.98 -7.61
N CYS A 36 5.27 -4.44 -7.26
CA CYS A 36 5.72 -3.14 -7.74
C CYS A 36 6.57 -3.32 -8.99
N ASP A 37 6.30 -2.48 -9.99
CA ASP A 37 7.04 -2.46 -11.24
C ASP A 37 8.28 -1.58 -11.05
N TRP A 38 9.45 -2.04 -11.50
CA TRP A 38 10.67 -1.24 -11.41
C TRP A 38 10.48 0.11 -12.15
N PRO A 39 10.82 1.26 -11.56
CA PRO A 39 11.67 1.45 -10.38
C PRO A 39 10.94 1.54 -9.02
N GLU A 40 9.62 1.33 -8.97
CA GLU A 40 8.84 1.45 -7.73
C GLU A 40 9.22 0.39 -6.70
N VAL A 41 9.17 0.78 -5.42
CA VAL A 41 9.39 -0.11 -4.28
C VAL A 41 8.21 -0.06 -3.31
N PRO A 42 7.93 -1.12 -2.54
CA PRO A 42 6.89 -1.11 -1.52
C PRO A 42 7.24 -0.14 -0.39
N MET A 43 6.54 0.99 -0.34
CA MET A 43 6.70 2.03 0.69
C MET A 43 5.54 1.97 1.69
N SER A 44 5.85 2.20 2.98
CA SER A 44 4.85 2.20 4.04
C SER A 44 3.91 3.39 3.91
N ALA A 45 2.61 3.14 3.88
CA ALA A 45 1.56 4.15 3.84
C ALA A 45 0.52 3.88 4.93
N TYR A 46 -0.28 4.89 5.24
CA TYR A 46 -1.36 4.78 6.22
C TYR A 46 -2.68 5.17 5.58
N ILE A 47 -3.70 4.33 5.75
CA ILE A 47 -5.04 4.60 5.26
C ILE A 47 -6.07 4.64 6.38
N PRO A 48 -7.14 5.45 6.23
CA PRO A 48 -8.24 5.43 7.16
C PRO A 48 -8.95 4.06 7.13
N ALA A 49 -9.04 3.45 8.29
CA ALA A 49 -9.78 2.22 8.56
C ALA A 49 -10.75 2.45 9.72
N ARG A 50 -11.68 1.52 9.92
CA ARG A 50 -12.72 1.66 10.96
C ARG A 50 -12.15 1.71 12.39
N ASP A 51 -11.01 1.07 12.57
CA ASP A 51 -10.25 0.91 13.82
C ASP A 51 -9.13 1.95 13.98
N GLY A 52 -8.98 2.89 13.04
CA GLY A 52 -7.97 3.95 13.08
C GLY A 52 -7.19 4.03 11.77
N HIS A 53 -5.88 4.28 11.85
CA HIS A 53 -5.00 4.26 10.67
C HIS A 53 -4.39 2.88 10.50
N CYS A 54 -4.56 2.29 9.32
CA CYS A 54 -4.00 0.98 9.01
C CYS A 54 -2.64 1.13 8.28
N PRO A 55 -1.54 0.56 8.81
CA PRO A 55 -0.29 0.50 8.09
C PRO A 55 -0.40 -0.51 6.93
N VAL A 56 -0.11 -0.02 5.73
CA VAL A 56 -0.16 -0.77 4.47
C VAL A 56 1.09 -0.43 3.66
N TYR A 57 1.31 -1.14 2.55
CA TYR A 57 2.38 -0.80 1.61
C TYR A 57 1.75 -0.45 0.26
N ARG A 58 2.27 0.58 -0.40
CA ARG A 58 1.93 0.91 -1.78
C ARG A 58 3.21 1.07 -2.60
N CYS A 59 3.12 0.87 -3.90
CA CYS A 59 4.24 1.09 -4.79
C CYS A 59 4.42 2.59 -4.95
N GLU A 60 5.63 3.07 -4.64
CA GLU A 60 6.04 4.44 -4.90
C GLU A 60 7.42 4.39 -5.52
N GLU A 61 7.68 5.29 -6.46
CA GLU A 61 9.05 5.52 -6.91
C GLU A 61 9.89 5.94 -5.70
N PRO A 62 11.05 5.31 -5.45
CA PRO A 62 11.95 5.78 -4.42
C PRO A 62 12.32 7.21 -4.78
N VAL A 63 11.91 8.17 -3.94
CA VAL A 63 12.41 9.54 -4.07
C VAL A 63 13.92 9.47 -4.01
N ASP A 64 14.58 9.86 -5.11
CA ASP A 64 16.05 9.96 -5.25
C ASP A 64 16.62 10.94 -4.23
N ASN A 65 16.61 10.56 -2.96
CA ASN A 65 17.36 11.21 -1.90
C ASN A 65 18.39 10.21 -1.36
N PHE A 66 19.10 9.57 -2.29
CA PHE A 66 20.39 8.98 -1.99
C PHE A 66 21.40 10.13 -1.94
N PRO A 67 21.96 10.48 -0.76
CA PRO A 67 23.12 11.36 -0.75
C PRO A 67 24.25 10.67 -1.53
N ASN A 68 24.81 11.38 -2.51
CA ASN A 68 26.02 10.94 -3.24
C ASN A 68 27.18 10.63 -2.30
#